data_AF-A0A8H7R6Z7-F1
#
_entry.id   AF-A0A8H7R6Z7-F1
#
_cell.length_a   1.000
_cell.length_b   1.000
_cell.length_c   1.000
_cell.angle_alpha   90.00
_cell.angle_beta   90.00
_cell.angle_gamma   90.00
#
_symmetry.space_group_name_H-M   'P 1'
#
loop_
_entity.id
_entity.type
_entity.pdbx_description
1 polymer ?
#
loop_
_entity_poly.entity_id
_entity_poly.type
_entity_poly.pdbx_seq_one_letter_code
_entity_poly.pdbx_strand_id
1 'polypeptide(L)'
;MSNNKKSNDDFTNRVNKLLSKDNNTSSSRKETDEELANRFTSVFSAQPIVSQQSYHIPDNAYNDDIDREIEKMLQDSDEEEDAIDDYIYGVLDDKKDMIQEKMDGFQKAFLGNDYYVGTDERDELIKKLQQENTLDAKYEQFTKQRDADLEKRYLELKKDAPFFSNIKYEDNKPKGSIPKPLANTDLHDEIDDWCCICNDDATIECLGCEDDNKYCKECFFHTHRSESADYEATKHKSRSYHGKT
;
A
#
# COMPACT_ATOMS: atom_id res chain seq x y z
N MET A 1 36.44 -32.82 38.73
CA MET A 1 36.82 -33.52 37.49
C MET A 1 35.94 -33.01 36.37
N SER A 2 36.58 -32.57 35.28
CA SER A 2 36.01 -32.06 34.05
C SER A 2 34.95 -32.98 33.44
N ASN A 3 33.97 -32.41 32.73
CA ASN A 3 33.88 -32.57 31.28
C ASN A 3 32.87 -31.61 30.64
N ASN A 4 33.42 -30.75 29.79
CA ASN A 4 32.75 -29.89 28.81
C ASN A 4 31.85 -30.72 27.88
N LYS A 5 30.60 -30.32 27.71
CA LYS A 5 29.88 -30.46 26.43
C LYS A 5 29.24 -29.11 26.12
N LYS A 6 30.01 -28.24 25.47
CA LYS A 6 29.51 -27.02 24.85
C LYS A 6 28.53 -27.44 23.74
N SER A 7 27.24 -27.18 23.94
CA SER A 7 26.22 -27.29 22.90
C SER A 7 26.55 -26.25 21.85
N ASN A 8 27.05 -26.71 20.71
CA ASN A 8 27.66 -25.89 19.67
C ASN A 8 26.63 -25.36 18.66
N ASP A 9 25.41 -25.10 19.12
CA ASP A 9 24.30 -24.57 18.32
C ASP A 9 24.12 -23.08 18.61
N ASP A 10 25.21 -22.34 18.45
CA ASP A 10 25.19 -20.90 18.42
C ASP A 10 24.61 -20.45 17.06
N PHE A 11 23.68 -19.49 17.09
CA PHE A 11 22.99 -18.96 15.90
C PHE A 11 24.00 -18.56 14.81
N THR A 12 25.15 -18.07 15.23
CA THR A 12 26.32 -17.71 14.42
C THR A 12 26.87 -18.89 13.61
N ASN A 13 26.92 -20.11 14.17
CA ASN A 13 27.32 -21.32 13.43
C ASN A 13 26.26 -21.74 12.40
N ARG A 14 24.97 -21.51 12.68
CA ARG A 14 23.87 -21.83 11.76
C ARG A 14 23.85 -20.87 10.57
N VAL A 15 24.07 -19.59 10.82
CA VAL A 15 24.20 -18.55 9.80
C VAL A 15 25.47 -18.77 8.98
N ASN A 16 26.60 -19.04 9.62
CA ASN A 16 27.84 -19.37 8.90
C ASN A 16 27.71 -20.65 8.08
N LYS A 17 26.95 -21.66 8.52
CA LYS A 17 26.70 -22.88 7.74
C LYS A 17 25.79 -22.63 6.52
N LEU A 18 24.90 -21.65 6.58
CA LEU A 18 24.10 -21.21 5.44
C LEU A 18 24.97 -20.43 4.45
N LEU A 19 25.73 -19.45 4.95
CA LEU A 19 26.65 -18.64 4.13
C LEU A 19 27.82 -19.45 3.53
N SER A 20 28.28 -20.49 4.22
CA SER A 20 29.33 -21.40 3.72
C SER A 20 28.81 -22.37 2.67
N LYS A 21 27.50 -22.65 2.66
CA LYS A 21 26.88 -23.55 1.68
C LYS A 21 26.74 -22.90 0.31
N ASP A 22 26.84 -21.57 0.26
CA ASP A 22 26.74 -20.78 -0.97
C ASP A 22 28.10 -20.58 -1.68
N ASN A 23 29.22 -21.03 -1.08
CA ASN A 23 30.57 -20.79 -1.62
C ASN A 23 31.19 -21.98 -2.37
N ASN A 24 30.46 -23.06 -2.67
CA ASN A 24 31.03 -24.21 -3.40
C ASN A 24 30.06 -24.92 -4.36
N THR A 25 29.10 -24.19 -4.93
CA THR A 25 28.37 -24.65 -6.12
C THR A 25 28.04 -23.46 -7.03
N SER A 26 29.08 -22.82 -7.53
CA SER A 26 29.07 -22.19 -8.85
C SER A 26 28.89 -23.27 -9.92
N SER A 27 27.71 -23.89 -9.98
CA SER A 27 27.28 -24.67 -11.14
C SER A 27 25.77 -24.94 -11.06
N SER A 28 25.03 -24.18 -11.86
CA SER A 28 23.78 -24.56 -12.53
C SER A 28 22.89 -25.59 -11.82
N ARG A 29 21.92 -25.11 -11.06
CA ARG A 29 20.56 -25.67 -11.12
C ARG A 29 19.62 -24.52 -11.43
N LYS A 30 19.62 -24.12 -12.70
CA LYS A 30 18.48 -23.45 -13.28
C LYS A 30 17.34 -24.47 -13.15
N GLU A 31 16.48 -24.33 -12.15
CA GLU A 31 15.17 -24.99 -12.20
C GLU A 31 14.60 -24.57 -13.55
N THR A 32 14.38 -25.53 -14.45
CA THR A 32 13.96 -25.19 -15.81
C THR A 32 12.57 -24.55 -15.71
N ASP A 33 12.27 -23.59 -16.58
CA ASP A 33 10.92 -22.99 -16.62
C ASP A 33 9.82 -24.05 -16.78
N GLU A 34 10.16 -25.22 -17.34
CA GLU A 34 9.30 -26.39 -17.43
C GLU A 34 8.99 -27.03 -16.06
N GLU A 35 9.97 -27.11 -15.17
CA GLU A 35 9.78 -27.61 -13.80
C GLU A 35 8.95 -26.63 -12.95
N LEU A 36 9.16 -25.33 -13.14
CA LEU A 36 8.34 -24.26 -12.55
C LEU A 36 6.91 -24.27 -13.08
N ALA A 37 6.72 -24.41 -14.40
CA ALA A 37 5.41 -24.48 -15.04
C ALA A 37 4.61 -25.71 -14.58
N ASN A 38 5.28 -26.86 -14.41
CA ASN A 38 4.68 -28.09 -13.90
C ASN A 38 4.28 -27.96 -12.42
N ARG A 39 5.10 -27.30 -11.59
CA ARG A 39 4.73 -26.98 -10.20
C ARG A 39 3.55 -26.02 -10.13
N PHE A 40 3.52 -25.04 -11.02
CA PHE A 40 2.43 -24.08 -11.12
C PHE A 40 1.11 -24.76 -11.52
N THR A 41 1.11 -25.59 -12.57
CA THR A 41 -0.09 -26.37 -12.98
C THR A 41 -0.48 -27.48 -11.99
N SER A 42 0.46 -27.99 -11.19
CA SER A 42 0.11 -28.93 -10.11
C SER A 42 -0.61 -28.26 -8.94
N VAL A 43 -0.39 -26.97 -8.71
CA VAL A 43 -1.05 -26.20 -7.63
C VAL A 43 -2.39 -25.62 -8.10
N PHE A 44 -2.53 -25.35 -9.39
CA PHE A 44 -3.73 -24.82 -10.00
C PHE A 44 -4.28 -25.80 -11.04
N SER A 45 -5.40 -26.47 -10.74
CA SER A 45 -6.03 -27.48 -11.62
C SER A 45 -6.70 -26.92 -12.90
N ALA A 46 -6.27 -25.74 -13.37
CA ALA A 46 -6.79 -25.11 -14.59
C ALA A 46 -5.63 -24.74 -15.52
N GLN A 47 -5.69 -25.24 -16.76
CA GLN A 47 -4.74 -24.90 -17.82
C GLN A 47 -5.01 -23.47 -18.32
N PRO A 48 -4.00 -22.59 -18.40
CA PRO A 48 -4.19 -21.23 -18.92
C PRO A 48 -4.45 -21.25 -20.43
N ILE A 49 -5.54 -20.61 -20.86
CA ILE A 49 -5.84 -20.37 -22.28
C ILE A 49 -5.06 -19.14 -22.72
N VAL A 50 -3.74 -19.27 -22.92
CA VAL A 50 -2.93 -18.22 -23.55
C VAL A 50 -2.03 -18.87 -24.59
N SER A 51 -2.13 -18.37 -25.83
CA SER A 51 -1.25 -18.73 -26.95
C SER A 51 0.21 -18.48 -26.56
N GLN A 52 0.97 -19.55 -26.39
CA GLN A 52 2.41 -19.48 -26.15
C GLN A 52 3.10 -18.95 -27.41
N GLN A 53 3.35 -17.64 -27.47
CA GLN A 53 4.34 -17.10 -28.41
C GLN A 53 5.71 -17.23 -27.76
N SER A 54 6.56 -18.11 -28.32
CA SER A 54 7.94 -18.28 -27.87
C SER A 54 8.77 -17.08 -28.34
N TYR A 55 9.12 -16.19 -27.41
CA TYR A 55 10.10 -15.15 -27.69
C TYR A 55 11.50 -15.68 -27.38
N HIS A 56 12.28 -15.93 -28.44
CA HIS A 56 13.71 -16.21 -28.33
C HIS A 56 14.46 -14.88 -28.52
N ILE A 57 15.07 -14.37 -27.46
CA ILE A 57 16.01 -13.26 -27.54
C ILE A 57 17.37 -13.87 -27.90
N PRO A 58 18.01 -13.49 -29.02
CA PRO A 58 19.29 -14.05 -29.41
C PRO A 58 20.40 -13.65 -28.41
N ASP A 59 21.26 -14.59 -28.05
CA ASP A 59 22.36 -14.39 -27.07
C ASP A 59 23.43 -13.37 -27.52
N ASN A 60 23.37 -12.86 -28.75
CA ASN A 60 24.31 -11.88 -29.32
C ASN A 60 23.75 -10.45 -29.39
N ALA A 61 22.79 -10.11 -28.53
CA ALA A 61 22.21 -8.76 -28.47
C ALA A 61 23.07 -7.76 -27.66
N TYR A 62 24.08 -8.25 -26.95
CA TYR A 62 25.06 -7.42 -26.24
C TYR A 62 26.39 -7.48 -26.99
N ASN A 63 26.64 -6.47 -27.84
CA ASN A 63 27.97 -6.26 -28.40
C ASN A 63 28.81 -5.56 -27.32
N ASP A 64 29.86 -6.22 -26.82
CA ASP A 64 30.88 -5.65 -25.91
C ASP A 64 31.48 -4.32 -26.44
N ASP A 65 31.29 -4.03 -27.74
CA ASP A 65 31.69 -2.79 -28.39
C ASP A 65 30.81 -1.59 -28.01
N ILE A 66 29.54 -1.82 -27.67
CA ILE A 66 28.60 -0.76 -27.26
C ILE A 66 28.94 -0.30 -25.84
N ASP A 67 29.16 -1.24 -24.92
CA ASP A 67 29.49 -0.91 -23.53
C ASP A 67 30.83 -0.17 -23.43
N ARG A 68 31.81 -0.56 -24.25
CA ARG A 68 33.11 0.13 -24.33
C ARG A 68 33.01 1.55 -24.92
N GLU A 69 32.10 1.77 -25.86
CA GLU A 69 31.87 3.11 -26.44
C GLU A 69 31.11 4.02 -25.46
N ILE A 70 30.16 3.45 -24.70
CA ILE A 70 29.45 4.17 -23.62
C ILE A 70 30.43 4.57 -22.52
N GLU A 71 31.33 3.66 -22.11
CA GLU A 71 32.32 3.93 -21.07
C GLU A 71 33.34 4.99 -21.52
N LYS A 72 33.73 4.98 -22.80
CA LYS A 72 34.58 6.01 -23.39
C LYS A 72 33.91 7.39 -23.42
N MET A 73 32.62 7.48 -23.80
CA MET A 73 31.90 8.76 -23.81
C MET A 73 31.67 9.33 -22.41
N LEU A 74 31.51 8.48 -21.39
CA LEU A 74 31.40 8.92 -19.99
C LEU A 74 32.73 9.52 -19.52
N GLN A 75 33.85 8.92 -19.89
CA GLN A 75 35.18 9.36 -19.47
C GLN A 75 35.64 10.65 -20.16
N ASP A 76 35.28 10.84 -21.43
CA ASP A 76 35.56 12.07 -22.18
C ASP A 76 34.68 13.26 -21.73
N SER A 77 33.52 13.01 -21.10
CA SER A 77 32.62 14.07 -20.61
C SER A 77 33.04 14.63 -19.25
N ASP A 78 33.59 13.79 -18.37
CA ASP A 78 34.01 14.20 -17.02
C ASP A 78 35.27 15.11 -17.06
N GLU A 79 36.18 14.92 -18.02
CA GLU A 79 37.40 15.75 -18.14
C GLU A 79 37.14 17.14 -18.76
N GLU A 80 36.07 17.31 -19.55
CA GLU A 80 35.70 18.60 -20.17
C GLU A 80 34.77 19.46 -19.27
N GLU A 81 33.96 18.88 -18.39
CA GLU A 81 33.09 19.63 -17.47
C GLU A 81 33.86 20.33 -16.34
N ASP A 82 34.88 19.69 -15.76
CA ASP A 82 35.66 20.25 -14.64
C ASP A 82 36.41 21.56 -15.03
N ALA A 83 36.85 21.68 -16.28
CA ALA A 83 37.54 22.88 -16.77
C ALA A 83 36.58 24.06 -17.03
N ILE A 84 35.32 23.77 -17.33
CA ILE A 84 34.30 24.78 -17.60
C ILE A 84 33.77 25.37 -16.28
N ASP A 85 33.57 24.52 -15.27
CA ASP A 85 33.09 24.95 -13.96
C ASP A 85 34.08 25.87 -13.24
N ASP A 86 35.39 25.57 -13.29
CA ASP A 86 36.41 26.44 -12.70
C ASP A 86 36.49 27.81 -13.39
N TYR A 87 36.32 27.86 -14.72
CA TYR A 87 36.26 29.12 -15.46
C TYR A 87 34.99 29.93 -15.16
N ILE A 88 33.84 29.26 -15.04
CA ILE A 88 32.57 29.90 -14.70
C ILE A 88 32.62 30.44 -13.26
N TYR A 89 33.11 29.67 -12.29
CA TYR A 89 33.25 30.13 -10.91
C TYR A 89 34.24 31.29 -10.78
N GLY A 90 35.38 31.24 -11.50
CA GLY A 90 36.34 32.36 -11.52
C GLY A 90 35.75 33.65 -12.10
N VAL A 91 35.03 33.56 -13.22
CA VAL A 91 34.38 34.72 -13.86
C VAL A 91 33.22 35.28 -13.02
N LEU A 92 32.52 34.42 -12.27
CA LEU A 92 31.43 34.81 -11.38
C LEU A 92 31.96 35.49 -10.10
N ASP A 93 33.09 35.04 -9.55
CA ASP A 93 33.68 35.65 -8.35
C ASP A 93 34.31 37.02 -8.68
N ASP A 94 34.99 37.15 -9.82
CA ASP A 94 35.54 38.43 -10.31
C ASP A 94 34.48 39.50 -10.60
N LYS A 95 33.24 39.08 -10.92
CA LYS A 95 32.12 39.98 -11.25
C LYS A 95 31.02 39.99 -10.21
N LYS A 96 31.23 39.35 -9.06
CA LYS A 96 30.23 39.17 -8.00
C LYS A 96 29.63 40.49 -7.55
N ASP A 97 30.46 41.49 -7.29
CA ASP A 97 30.01 42.82 -6.86
C ASP A 97 29.15 43.51 -7.92
N MET A 98 29.53 43.39 -9.20
CA MET A 98 28.80 44.00 -10.31
C MET A 98 27.48 43.26 -10.63
N ILE A 99 27.45 41.93 -10.44
CA ILE A 99 26.23 41.12 -10.58
C ILE A 99 25.29 41.41 -9.42
N GLN A 100 25.81 41.56 -8.21
CA GLN A 100 25.02 41.85 -7.01
C GLN A 100 24.43 43.27 -7.07
N GLU A 101 25.19 44.27 -7.54
CA GLU A 101 24.68 45.63 -7.78
C GLU A 101 23.60 45.65 -8.87
N LYS A 102 23.77 44.87 -9.94
CA LYS A 102 22.75 44.73 -11.00
C LYS A 102 21.52 43.97 -10.54
N MET A 103 21.67 42.94 -9.71
CA MET A 103 20.56 42.20 -9.10
C MET A 103 19.80 43.06 -8.10
N ASP A 104 20.49 43.87 -7.29
CA ASP A 104 19.85 44.82 -6.39
C ASP A 104 19.10 45.91 -7.18
N GLY A 105 19.69 46.41 -8.28
CA GLY A 105 19.03 47.30 -9.22
C GLY A 105 17.79 46.68 -9.87
N PHE A 106 17.86 45.40 -10.28
CA PHE A 106 16.73 44.67 -10.83
C PHE A 106 15.64 44.41 -9.78
N GLN A 107 16.03 44.03 -8.58
CA GLN A 107 15.13 43.78 -7.46
C GLN A 107 14.41 45.07 -7.05
N LYS A 108 15.11 46.20 -7.07
CA LYS A 108 14.54 47.53 -6.80
C LYS A 108 13.63 48.04 -7.92
N ALA A 109 13.94 47.70 -9.17
CA ALA A 109 13.09 48.01 -10.33
C ALA A 109 11.85 47.10 -10.41
N PHE A 110 11.97 45.84 -9.99
CA PHE A 110 10.91 44.84 -10.04
C PHE A 110 9.95 44.94 -8.84
N LEU A 111 10.48 45.13 -7.61
CA LEU A 111 9.67 45.31 -6.41
C LEU A 111 9.17 46.74 -6.23
N GLY A 112 9.71 47.69 -7.00
CA GLY A 112 9.39 49.11 -6.89
C GLY A 112 9.92 49.72 -5.59
N ASN A 113 10.34 50.98 -5.65
CA ASN A 113 10.59 51.79 -4.46
C ASN A 113 9.25 52.21 -3.85
N ASP A 114 8.51 51.25 -3.31
CA ASP A 114 7.20 51.51 -2.72
C ASP A 114 7.32 51.53 -1.21
N TYR A 115 7.26 52.73 -0.65
CA TYR A 115 6.96 52.96 0.75
C TYR A 115 5.47 52.66 0.97
N TYR A 116 5.07 51.41 0.69
CA TYR A 116 3.69 50.97 0.73
C TYR A 116 3.35 50.54 2.16
N VAL A 117 2.58 51.39 2.82
CA VAL A 117 1.94 51.13 4.11
C VAL A 117 0.91 50.02 3.91
N GLY A 118 1.32 48.78 4.18
CA GLY A 118 0.48 47.59 4.11
C GLY A 118 1.04 46.49 5.00
N THR A 119 1.25 46.80 6.28
CA THR A 119 1.77 45.85 7.29
C THR A 119 0.79 44.73 7.62
N ASP A 120 -0.50 44.93 7.38
CA ASP A 120 -1.52 44.12 8.02
C ASP A 120 -1.68 42.73 7.36
N GLU A 121 -1.71 42.65 6.04
CA GLU A 121 -1.91 41.37 5.33
C GLU A 121 -0.68 40.45 5.40
N ARG A 122 0.54 41.02 5.36
CA ARG A 122 1.79 40.25 5.47
C ARG A 122 1.94 39.66 6.86
N ASP A 123 1.72 40.46 7.90
CA ASP A 123 1.89 40.02 9.29
C ASP A 123 0.81 39.01 9.68
N GLU A 124 -0.40 39.15 9.15
CA GLU A 124 -1.46 38.13 9.24
C GLU A 124 -1.04 36.81 8.61
N LEU A 125 -0.43 36.83 7.42
CA LEU A 125 0.04 35.63 6.74
C LEU A 125 1.16 34.93 7.52
N ILE A 126 2.11 35.70 8.08
CA ILE A 126 3.18 35.16 8.93
C ILE A 126 2.60 34.49 10.17
N LYS A 127 1.60 35.11 10.82
CA LYS A 127 0.92 34.55 11.99
C LYS A 127 0.17 33.27 11.65
N LYS A 128 -0.48 33.22 10.48
CA LYS A 128 -1.18 32.02 10.00
C LYS A 128 -0.22 30.86 9.77
N LEU A 129 0.92 31.12 9.12
CA LEU A 129 1.98 30.13 8.92
C LEU A 129 2.55 29.60 10.24
N GLN A 130 2.78 30.48 11.22
CA GLN A 130 3.22 30.06 12.56
C GLN A 130 2.17 29.18 13.25
N GLN A 131 0.89 29.54 13.15
CA GLN A 131 -0.19 28.75 13.70
C GLN A 131 -0.30 27.36 13.03
N GLU A 132 -0.14 27.28 11.71
CA GLU A 132 -0.11 26.02 10.96
C GLU A 132 1.03 25.11 11.44
N ASN A 133 2.25 25.63 11.53
CA ASN A 133 3.39 24.88 12.07
C ASN A 133 3.15 24.37 13.51
N THR A 134 2.48 25.17 14.36
CA THR A 134 2.13 24.72 15.71
C THR A 134 1.07 23.61 15.72
N LEU A 135 0.14 23.65 14.78
CA LEU A 135 -0.89 22.62 14.63
C LEU A 135 -0.26 21.32 14.13
N ASP A 136 0.62 21.39 13.14
CA ASP A 136 1.34 20.23 12.62
C ASP A 136 2.16 19.54 13.70
N ALA A 137 2.93 20.30 14.48
CA ALA A 137 3.68 19.76 15.62
C ALA A 137 2.78 19.06 16.64
N LYS A 138 1.57 19.59 16.88
CA LYS A 138 0.58 18.97 17.77
C LYS A 138 0.00 17.68 17.18
N TYR A 139 -0.28 17.64 15.87
CA TYR A 139 -0.75 16.43 15.20
C TYR A 139 0.32 15.34 15.18
N GLU A 140 1.58 15.69 14.95
CA GLU A 140 2.70 14.75 15.09
C GLU A 140 2.81 14.18 16.51
N GLN A 141 2.53 14.98 17.53
CA GLN A 141 2.53 14.51 18.90
C GLN A 141 1.38 13.52 19.16
N PHE A 142 0.20 13.78 18.60
CA PHE A 142 -0.95 12.88 18.73
C PHE A 142 -0.72 11.54 18.02
N THR A 143 -0.12 11.55 16.82
CA THR A 143 0.23 10.32 16.10
C THR A 143 1.25 9.50 16.86
N LYS A 144 2.33 10.13 17.37
CA LYS A 144 3.33 9.46 18.22
C LYS A 144 2.70 8.84 19.48
N GLN A 145 1.77 9.53 20.14
CA GLN A 145 1.06 8.99 21.30
C GLN A 145 0.19 7.78 20.95
N ARG A 146 -0.58 7.87 19.85
CA ARG A 146 -1.42 6.77 19.36
C ARG A 146 -0.57 5.55 19.01
N ASP A 147 0.56 5.76 18.34
CA ASP A 147 1.43 4.67 17.90
C ASP A 147 2.12 4.00 19.10
N ALA A 148 2.53 4.78 20.12
CA ALA A 148 3.04 4.24 21.38
C ALA A 148 1.99 3.43 22.17
N ASP A 149 0.74 3.87 22.17
CA ASP A 149 -0.37 3.13 22.82
C ASP A 149 -0.68 1.82 22.05
N LEU A 150 -0.67 1.86 20.73
CA LEU A 150 -0.81 0.67 19.87
C LEU A 150 0.31 -0.35 20.14
N GLU A 151 1.57 0.11 20.21
CA GLU A 151 2.71 -0.76 20.51
C GLU A 151 2.57 -1.40 21.90
N LYS A 152 2.13 -0.63 22.89
CA LYS A 152 1.85 -1.16 24.23
C LYS A 152 0.79 -2.25 24.20
N ARG A 153 -0.34 -2.02 23.54
CA ARG A 153 -1.41 -3.04 23.38
C ARG A 153 -0.90 -4.27 22.64
N TYR A 154 -0.08 -4.10 21.60
CA TYR A 154 0.53 -5.21 20.87
C TYR A 154 1.43 -6.05 21.77
N LEU A 155 2.25 -5.42 22.60
CA LEU A 155 3.12 -6.12 23.56
C LEU A 155 2.34 -6.85 24.65
N GLU A 156 1.25 -6.26 25.15
CA GLU A 156 0.33 -6.90 26.09
C GLU A 156 -0.32 -8.14 25.46
N LEU A 157 -0.89 -8.00 24.26
CA LEU A 157 -1.50 -9.11 23.54
C LEU A 157 -0.50 -10.24 23.25
N LYS A 158 0.75 -9.89 22.91
CA LYS A 158 1.82 -10.86 22.64
C LYS A 158 2.23 -11.65 23.88
N LYS A 159 2.12 -11.09 25.08
CA LYS A 159 2.41 -11.81 26.34
C LYS A 159 1.34 -12.84 26.65
N ASP A 160 0.08 -12.49 26.40
CA ASP A 160 -1.08 -13.36 26.67
C ASP A 160 -1.41 -14.27 25.48
N ALA A 161 -0.74 -14.08 24.33
CA ALA A 161 -0.88 -14.93 23.17
C ALA A 161 -0.38 -16.35 23.50
N PRO A 162 -1.22 -17.39 23.37
CA PRO A 162 -0.78 -18.77 23.54
C PRO A 162 0.33 -19.06 22.52
N PHE A 163 1.51 -19.40 23.03
CA PHE A 163 2.60 -19.96 22.21
C PHE A 163 2.16 -21.33 21.69
N PHE A 164 1.67 -21.40 20.46
CA PHE A 164 1.53 -22.66 19.73
C PHE A 164 2.91 -23.15 19.24
N SER A 165 3.86 -23.31 20.15
CA SER A 165 5.14 -23.93 19.83
C SER A 165 5.02 -25.44 20.04
N ASN A 166 5.01 -26.16 18.92
CA ASN A 166 5.06 -27.62 18.83
C ASN A 166 3.85 -28.39 19.40
N ILE A 167 2.73 -28.38 18.66
CA ILE A 167 1.93 -29.60 18.60
C ILE A 167 2.78 -30.61 17.83
N LYS A 168 3.31 -31.62 18.53
CA LYS A 168 3.77 -32.84 17.88
C LYS A 168 2.55 -33.44 17.20
N TYR A 169 2.52 -33.39 15.87
CA TYR A 169 1.55 -34.14 15.06
C TYR A 169 1.88 -35.63 15.19
N GLU A 170 1.52 -36.21 16.33
CA GLU A 170 1.26 -37.64 16.43
C GLU A 170 -0.05 -37.88 15.68
N ASP A 171 0.03 -38.56 14.54
CA ASP A 171 -1.05 -39.23 13.81
C ASP A 171 -2.47 -38.64 13.95
N ASN A 172 -2.68 -37.44 13.44
CA ASN A 172 -4.03 -36.90 13.23
C ASN A 172 -4.30 -36.81 11.73
N LYS A 173 -4.72 -37.92 11.12
CA LYS A 173 -5.56 -37.84 9.91
C LYS A 173 -6.67 -36.84 10.22
N PRO A 174 -6.97 -35.86 9.35
CA PRO A 174 -8.01 -34.88 9.61
C PRO A 174 -9.31 -35.62 9.90
N LYS A 175 -9.75 -35.58 11.17
CA LYS A 175 -11.06 -36.05 11.58
C LYS A 175 -12.07 -34.97 11.18
N GLY A 176 -12.43 -35.00 9.91
CA GLY A 176 -13.45 -34.13 9.35
C GLY A 176 -13.80 -34.68 7.98
N SER A 177 -15.07 -35.00 7.76
CA SER A 177 -15.57 -35.13 6.39
C SER A 177 -15.27 -33.83 5.66
N ILE A 178 -14.78 -33.93 4.43
CA ILE A 178 -14.62 -32.79 3.52
C ILE A 178 -15.95 -32.01 3.56
N PRO A 179 -15.95 -30.72 3.94
CA PRO A 179 -17.17 -29.92 3.95
C PRO A 179 -17.78 -30.03 2.56
N LYS A 180 -19.09 -30.28 2.50
CA LYS A 180 -19.78 -30.32 1.21
C LYS A 180 -19.48 -29.00 0.49
N PRO A 181 -19.13 -29.04 -0.81
CA PRO A 181 -18.97 -27.81 -1.57
C PRO A 181 -20.27 -27.01 -1.44
N LEU A 182 -20.17 -25.71 -1.17
CA LEU A 182 -21.33 -24.82 -1.11
C LEU A 182 -22.14 -25.04 -2.38
N ALA A 183 -23.42 -25.38 -2.22
CA ALA A 183 -24.31 -25.45 -3.37
C ALA A 183 -24.60 -24.02 -3.84
N ASN A 184 -24.95 -23.80 -5.11
CA ASN A 184 -25.39 -22.48 -5.58
C ASN A 184 -26.62 -21.94 -4.81
N THR A 185 -27.33 -22.79 -4.07
CA THR A 185 -28.42 -22.38 -3.15
C THR A 185 -27.92 -21.80 -1.84
N ASP A 186 -26.66 -22.06 -1.45
CA ASP A 186 -26.00 -21.48 -0.28
C ASP A 186 -25.34 -20.12 -0.62
N LEU A 187 -25.28 -19.75 -1.90
CA LEU A 187 -24.88 -18.43 -2.38
C LEU A 187 -26.10 -17.51 -2.42
N HIS A 188 -26.84 -17.40 -1.32
CA HIS A 188 -27.87 -16.38 -1.20
C HIS A 188 -27.16 -15.03 -1.06
N ASP A 189 -27.47 -14.06 -1.92
CA ASP A 189 -26.98 -12.70 -1.74
C ASP A 189 -27.68 -12.12 -0.51
N GLU A 190 -27.00 -12.21 0.64
CA GLU A 190 -27.49 -11.68 1.93
C GLU A 190 -27.89 -10.20 1.85
N ILE A 191 -27.32 -9.49 0.88
CA ILE A 191 -27.61 -8.09 0.54
C ILE A 191 -29.09 -7.91 0.19
N ASP A 192 -29.70 -8.89 -0.47
CA ASP A 192 -31.10 -8.82 -0.83
C ASP A 192 -31.98 -8.78 0.41
N ASP A 193 -31.56 -9.30 1.57
CA ASP A 193 -32.42 -9.41 2.76
C ASP A 193 -32.36 -8.17 3.66
N TRP A 194 -31.64 -7.13 3.23
CA TRP A 194 -31.51 -5.88 3.98
C TRP A 194 -32.54 -4.83 3.57
N CYS A 195 -32.79 -3.91 4.49
CA CYS A 195 -33.56 -2.71 4.26
C CYS A 195 -32.78 -1.80 3.32
N CYS A 196 -33.34 -1.47 2.16
CA CYS A 196 -32.66 -0.68 1.13
C CYS A 196 -32.31 0.77 1.53
N ILE A 197 -32.81 1.25 2.68
CA ILE A 197 -32.56 2.61 3.18
C ILE A 197 -31.45 2.63 4.25
N CYS A 198 -31.49 1.73 5.23
CA CYS A 198 -30.62 1.76 6.40
C CYS A 198 -29.65 0.57 6.49
N ASN A 199 -29.77 -0.40 5.58
CA ASN A 199 -28.98 -1.64 5.55
C ASN A 199 -29.11 -2.53 6.81
N ASP A 200 -30.13 -2.30 7.64
CA ASP A 200 -30.52 -3.22 8.71
C ASP A 200 -31.40 -4.36 8.15
N ASP A 201 -31.66 -5.39 8.95
CA ASP A 201 -32.54 -6.51 8.55
C ASP A 201 -33.93 -6.03 8.09
N ALA A 202 -34.33 -6.43 6.88
CA ALA A 202 -35.67 -6.16 6.39
C ALA A 202 -36.71 -7.02 7.11
N THR A 203 -37.83 -6.40 7.47
CA THR A 203 -38.97 -7.09 8.11
C THR A 203 -40.27 -6.90 7.35
N ILE A 204 -40.26 -6.06 6.32
CA ILE A 204 -41.39 -5.69 5.50
C ILE A 204 -40.96 -5.74 4.04
N GLU A 205 -41.81 -6.32 3.20
CA GLU A 205 -41.66 -6.26 1.75
C GLU A 205 -42.85 -5.53 1.13
N CYS A 206 -42.56 -4.52 0.32
CA CYS A 206 -43.50 -3.72 -0.43
C CYS A 206 -43.86 -4.42 -1.75
N LEU A 207 -45.14 -4.47 -2.09
CA LEU A 207 -45.63 -5.09 -3.34
C LEU A 207 -45.85 -4.06 -4.46
N GLY A 208 -45.63 -2.78 -4.18
CA GLY A 208 -45.81 -1.68 -5.13
C GLY A 208 -44.51 -1.02 -5.58
N CYS A 209 -43.38 -1.32 -4.94
CA CYS A 209 -42.06 -0.88 -5.39
C CYS A 209 -41.53 -1.87 -6.43
N GLU A 210 -41.05 -1.35 -7.56
CA GLU A 210 -40.49 -2.15 -8.65
C GLU A 210 -39.11 -2.71 -8.29
N ASP A 211 -38.26 -1.87 -7.70
CA ASP A 211 -36.92 -2.21 -7.22
C ASP A 211 -36.80 -1.99 -5.71
N ASP A 212 -35.88 -2.71 -5.07
CA ASP A 212 -35.51 -2.53 -3.65
C ASP A 212 -36.71 -2.49 -2.70
N ASN A 213 -37.50 -3.55 -2.77
CA ASN A 213 -38.82 -3.59 -2.15
C ASN A 213 -38.80 -4.03 -0.66
N LYS A 214 -37.64 -4.16 -0.04
CA LYS A 214 -37.48 -4.65 1.33
C LYS A 214 -37.06 -3.53 2.28
N TYR A 215 -37.75 -3.44 3.42
CA TYR A 215 -37.62 -2.35 4.38
C TYR A 215 -37.68 -2.85 5.83
N CYS A 216 -37.06 -2.10 6.74
CA CYS A 216 -37.36 -2.21 8.17
C CYS A 216 -38.67 -1.47 8.51
N LYS A 217 -39.21 -1.69 9.70
CA LYS A 217 -40.50 -1.08 10.13
C LYS A 217 -40.49 0.44 10.08
N GLU A 218 -39.39 1.05 10.51
CA GLU A 218 -39.25 2.50 10.60
C GLU A 218 -39.13 3.12 9.21
N CYS A 219 -38.21 2.60 8.39
CA CYS A 219 -37.99 3.04 7.02
C CYS A 219 -39.26 2.92 6.17
N PHE A 220 -40.00 1.80 6.29
CA PHE A 220 -41.28 1.64 5.61
C PHE A 220 -42.31 2.69 6.07
N PHE A 221 -42.40 2.97 7.36
CA PHE A 221 -43.33 4.00 7.85
C PHE A 221 -42.97 5.37 7.28
N HIS A 222 -41.70 5.73 7.28
CA HIS A 222 -41.21 7.01 6.76
C HIS A 222 -41.50 7.16 5.26
N THR A 223 -41.25 6.14 4.46
CA THR A 223 -41.37 6.27 2.99
C THR A 223 -42.74 5.94 2.42
N HIS A 224 -43.59 5.22 3.17
CA HIS A 224 -44.89 4.75 2.66
C HIS A 224 -46.08 5.13 3.53
N ARG A 225 -45.91 5.60 4.77
CA ARG A 225 -47.06 5.93 5.66
C ARG A 225 -46.98 7.30 6.32
N SER A 226 -45.84 7.97 6.24
CA SER A 226 -45.65 9.29 6.84
C SER A 226 -46.28 10.39 5.99
N GLU A 227 -46.43 11.58 6.57
CA GLU A 227 -46.88 12.78 5.85
C GLU A 227 -45.89 13.23 4.77
N SER A 228 -44.62 12.82 4.88
CA SER A 228 -43.57 13.07 3.88
C SER A 228 -43.43 11.96 2.83
N ALA A 229 -44.27 10.90 2.90
CA ALA A 229 -44.29 9.85 1.90
C ALA A 229 -44.88 10.37 0.58
N ASP A 230 -44.37 9.85 -0.53
CA ASP A 230 -44.93 10.18 -1.84
C ASP A 230 -46.36 9.61 -1.98
N TYR A 231 -47.23 10.33 -2.70
CA TYR A 231 -48.65 10.00 -2.78
C TYR A 231 -48.89 8.61 -3.37
N GLU A 232 -48.07 8.18 -4.32
CA GLU A 232 -48.15 6.83 -4.90
C GLU A 232 -47.69 5.76 -3.90
N ALA A 233 -46.58 6.01 -3.19
CA ALA A 233 -46.05 5.11 -2.17
C ALA A 233 -47.05 4.83 -1.03
N THR A 234 -47.89 5.81 -0.67
CA THR A 234 -48.94 5.60 0.36
C THR A 234 -50.00 4.56 -0.01
N LYS A 235 -50.15 4.24 -1.29
CA LYS A 235 -51.11 3.24 -1.78
C LYS A 235 -50.52 1.84 -1.86
N HIS A 236 -49.21 1.70 -1.67
CA HIS A 236 -48.56 0.41 -1.80
C HIS A 236 -48.95 -0.51 -0.64
N LYS A 237 -49.17 -1.78 -0.97
CA LYS A 237 -49.44 -2.83 0.01
C LYS A 237 -48.13 -3.46 0.45
N SER A 238 -48.02 -3.77 1.73
CA SER A 238 -46.87 -4.48 2.28
C SER A 238 -47.25 -5.82 2.87
N ARG A 239 -46.28 -6.75 2.87
CA ARG A 239 -46.33 -8.05 3.55
C ARG A 239 -45.21 -8.15 4.57
N SER A 240 -45.40 -8.96 5.61
CA SER A 240 -44.32 -9.28 6.55
C SER A 240 -43.26 -10.11 5.85
N TYR A 241 -42.01 -9.68 5.93
CA TYR A 241 -40.86 -10.38 5.38
C TYR A 241 -40.00 -10.95 6.52
N HIS A 242 -39.50 -12.17 6.33
CA HIS A 242 -38.52 -12.79 7.21
C HIS A 242 -37.42 -13.31 6.30
N GLY A 243 -36.18 -12.84 6.51
CA GLY A 243 -35.00 -13.28 5.75
C GLY A 243 -34.86 -14.80 5.80
N LYS A 244 -34.31 -15.37 4.74
CA LYS A 244 -34.08 -16.82 4.69
C LYS A 244 -32.78 -17.10 5.44
N THR A 245 -32.90 -17.61 6.66
CA THR A 245 -31.78 -18.19 7.43
C THR A 245 -31.29 -19.49 6.82
#